data_AF-A0A813INR9-F1
#
_entry.id   AF-A0A813INR9-F1
#
_cell.length_a   1.000
_cell.length_b   1.000
_cell.length_c   1.000
_cell.angle_alpha   90.00
_cell.angle_beta   90.00
_cell.angle_gamma   90.00
#
_symmetry.space_group_name_H-M   'P 1'
#
loop_
_entity.id
_entity.type
_entity.pdbx_description
1 polymer ?
#
loop_
_entity_poly.entity_id
_entity_poly.type
_entity_poly.pdbx_seq_one_letter_code
_entity_poly.pdbx_strand_id
1 'polypeptide(L)'
;QQPHALVSMPARRWGSKPGEAVGFKAVEANIPTDVEQAAPALVSPGQEKSQATALAVASPAASGYPTALNASKASSQQTQGGQQAQEDRIVDHLARQVKVFIIEKGIRQDLSLCAQDPLPKEQIPKAAEEYHAQLRAHFYKELGWTKERAAAELGRAPGWVTLCWQTPPEELPRPREVPKYIAEYELRMLKFRVEPFRPPDLRRRFVTDTRGLYEECAQAMPWRQAVYRKRNQETGEVTVTTIASNRQDSSYRCLTTGIPRLDAALQRVVELCGITDPGAFLLNNWYPDGNTSIAPHMHDFWSAILSFGQARVFMLDGQPVLLGDGDLIVFGTQRHSVPKMPKVSNGRVSVAIFWYPEEKAEPEYDPATAETAAGGTALCTGCQLQGLRMQEASDGLNYCEGCWDAWQEQNGRGLRDNYEGETTTEDDLMAAILQLSMTEF
;
A
#
# COMPACT_ATOMS: atom_id res chain seq x y z
N GLN A 1 -16.90 59.90 -22.70
CA GLN A 1 -16.30 58.59 -22.98
C GLN A 1 -14.97 58.54 -22.26
N GLN A 2 -14.95 57.88 -21.10
CA GLN A 2 -13.74 57.64 -20.30
C GLN A 2 -13.01 56.39 -20.83
N PRO A 3 -11.69 56.34 -20.70
CA PRO A 3 -11.00 55.08 -20.47
C PRO A 3 -10.48 55.03 -19.01
N HIS A 4 -10.93 53.99 -18.29
CA HIS A 4 -10.44 53.65 -16.97
C HIS A 4 -8.99 53.17 -17.04
N ALA A 5 -8.13 53.82 -16.26
CA ALA A 5 -6.78 53.35 -15.97
C ALA A 5 -6.85 52.26 -14.87
N LEU A 6 -6.23 51.11 -15.16
CA LEU A 6 -5.99 50.04 -14.19
C LEU A 6 -4.91 50.49 -13.20
N VAL A 7 -5.31 50.69 -11.95
CA VAL A 7 -4.41 50.92 -10.81
C VAL A 7 -3.86 49.57 -10.35
N SER A 8 -2.59 49.33 -10.62
CA SER A 8 -1.78 48.26 -10.05
C SER A 8 -1.55 48.51 -8.55
N MET A 9 -2.01 47.60 -7.69
CA MET A 9 -1.64 47.60 -6.27
C MET A 9 -0.30 46.87 -6.05
N PRO A 10 0.66 47.47 -5.32
CA PRO A 10 1.90 46.79 -4.97
C PRO A 10 1.71 45.82 -3.80
N ALA A 11 2.31 44.65 -3.95
CA ALA A 11 2.41 43.61 -2.92
C ALA A 11 3.10 44.15 -1.64
N ARG A 12 2.43 43.99 -0.49
CA ARG A 12 2.99 44.27 0.83
C ARG A 12 4.05 43.22 1.17
N ARG A 13 5.33 43.61 1.08
CA ARG A 13 6.46 42.92 1.71
C ARG A 13 6.37 43.10 3.22
N TRP A 14 6.19 42.00 3.95
CA TRP A 14 6.51 41.93 5.37
C TRP A 14 8.02 41.77 5.51
N GLY A 15 8.70 42.87 5.83
CA GLY A 15 10.11 42.89 6.22
C GLY A 15 10.22 43.03 7.72
N SER A 16 10.50 41.93 8.43
CA SER A 16 10.94 41.95 9.83
C SER A 16 12.46 42.11 9.87
N LYS A 17 12.92 43.19 10.51
CA LYS A 17 14.33 43.47 10.81
C LYS A 17 14.85 42.49 11.89
N PRO A 18 16.16 42.21 11.92
CA PRO A 18 16.78 41.36 12.92
C PRO A 18 17.21 42.18 14.15
N GLY A 19 17.08 41.59 15.33
CA GLY A 19 17.81 41.99 16.53
C GLY A 19 16.93 42.31 17.73
N GLU A 20 16.80 41.36 18.64
CA GLU A 20 17.05 41.57 20.07
C GLU A 20 17.12 40.21 20.77
N ALA A 21 18.30 39.89 21.30
CA ALA A 21 18.55 38.71 22.10
C ALA A 21 18.01 38.96 23.52
N VAL A 22 16.89 38.33 23.85
CA VAL A 22 16.39 38.30 25.22
C VAL A 22 16.92 37.03 25.89
N GLY A 23 17.85 37.24 26.82
CA GLY A 23 18.47 36.17 27.60
C GLY A 23 17.46 35.49 28.52
N PHE A 24 17.32 34.18 28.37
CA PHE A 24 16.66 33.35 29.36
C PHE A 24 17.68 32.96 30.44
N LYS A 25 17.42 33.41 31.67
CA LYS A 25 18.08 32.93 32.88
C LYS A 25 17.67 31.47 33.10
N ALA A 26 18.66 30.57 33.14
CA ALA A 26 18.49 29.22 33.65
C ALA A 26 18.15 29.30 35.15
N VAL A 27 17.02 28.71 35.54
CA VAL A 27 16.72 28.41 36.93
C VAL A 27 17.28 27.01 37.20
N GLU A 28 18.36 26.95 37.95
CA GLU A 28 18.91 25.73 38.52
C GLU A 28 17.91 25.15 39.52
N ALA A 29 17.28 24.04 39.16
CA ALA A 29 16.52 23.22 40.09
C ALA A 29 17.44 22.14 40.65
N ASN A 30 17.78 22.30 41.94
CA ASN A 30 18.42 21.28 42.76
C ASN A 30 17.54 20.04 42.83
N ILE A 31 18.03 18.91 42.31
CA ILE A 31 17.44 17.58 42.49
C ILE A 31 18.24 16.88 43.60
N PRO A 32 17.62 16.52 44.75
CA PRO A 32 18.26 15.65 45.73
C PRO A 32 18.25 14.22 45.21
N THR A 33 19.43 13.65 44.99
CA THR A 33 19.64 12.20 44.92
C THR A 33 19.68 11.66 46.33
N ASP A 34 18.70 10.83 46.70
CA ASP A 34 18.83 9.71 47.64
C ASP A 34 17.47 9.01 47.80
N VAL A 35 17.27 7.90 47.08
CA VAL A 35 16.38 6.81 47.50
C VAL A 35 16.92 5.49 46.92
N GLU A 36 17.64 4.74 47.76
CA GLU A 36 17.66 3.28 47.70
C GLU A 36 16.24 2.75 47.95
N GLN A 37 15.73 1.84 47.12
CA GLN A 37 15.13 0.58 47.60
C GLN A 37 14.55 -0.30 46.48
N ALA A 38 14.94 -1.57 46.58
CA ALA A 38 14.14 -2.79 46.42
C ALA A 38 13.39 -3.04 45.08
N ALA A 39 13.99 -3.92 44.28
CA ALA A 39 13.29 -4.68 43.25
C ALA A 39 12.49 -5.85 43.88
N PRO A 40 11.22 -6.07 43.52
CA PRO A 40 10.56 -7.36 43.72
C PRO A 40 10.67 -8.23 42.47
N ALA A 41 10.91 -9.51 42.72
CA ALA A 41 11.05 -10.58 41.74
C ALA A 41 9.80 -10.76 40.88
N LEU A 42 9.99 -10.82 39.56
CA LEU A 42 8.99 -11.26 38.59
C LEU A 42 8.84 -12.78 38.64
N VAL A 43 7.65 -13.23 38.98
CA VAL A 43 7.18 -14.61 38.90
C VAL A 43 6.74 -14.88 37.46
N SER A 44 7.36 -15.84 36.80
CA SER A 44 6.96 -16.34 35.47
C SER A 44 5.73 -17.25 35.58
N PRO A 45 4.66 -17.07 34.78
CA PRO A 45 3.64 -18.08 34.63
C PRO A 45 3.95 -19.02 33.46
N GLY A 46 4.08 -20.31 33.82
CA GLY A 46 3.50 -21.49 33.17
C GLY A 46 3.43 -21.57 31.65
N GLN A 47 4.25 -22.45 31.08
CA GLN A 47 4.00 -23.08 29.78
C GLN A 47 2.84 -24.08 29.90
N GLU A 48 1.69 -23.80 29.30
CA GLU A 48 0.66 -24.80 29.02
C GLU A 48 0.93 -25.46 27.66
N LYS A 49 1.14 -26.78 27.70
CA LYS A 49 1.24 -27.66 26.53
C LYS A 49 -0.16 -28.02 26.06
N SER A 50 -0.59 -27.49 24.91
CA SER A 50 -1.76 -28.00 24.19
C SER A 50 -1.34 -29.18 23.30
N GLN A 51 -1.89 -30.36 23.59
CA GLN A 51 -1.81 -31.56 22.76
C GLN A 51 -2.81 -31.43 21.61
N ALA A 52 -2.33 -31.50 20.37
CA ALA A 52 -3.18 -31.60 19.18
C ALA A 52 -3.46 -33.08 18.88
N THR A 53 -4.73 -33.46 18.98
CA THR A 53 -5.24 -34.78 18.59
C THR A 53 -5.48 -34.80 17.09
N ALA A 54 -4.74 -35.62 16.36
CA ALA A 54 -4.93 -35.85 14.93
C ALA A 54 -6.13 -36.80 14.69
N LEU A 55 -7.15 -36.32 13.96
CA LEU A 55 -8.21 -37.16 13.41
C LEU A 55 -7.87 -37.46 11.94
N ALA A 56 -7.52 -38.72 11.67
CA ALA A 56 -7.36 -39.27 10.34
C ALA A 56 -8.74 -39.54 9.73
N VAL A 57 -9.03 -38.94 8.59
CA VAL A 57 -10.20 -39.27 7.75
C VAL A 57 -9.72 -40.17 6.61
N ALA A 58 -10.32 -41.35 6.53
CA ALA A 58 -10.08 -42.35 5.50
C ALA A 58 -10.78 -41.97 4.18
N SER A 59 -10.07 -42.08 3.07
CA SER A 59 -10.64 -42.05 1.71
C SER A 59 -10.88 -43.48 1.21
N PRO A 60 -12.02 -43.77 0.55
CA PRO A 60 -12.22 -45.03 -0.13
C PRO A 60 -11.66 -45.02 -1.55
N ALA A 61 -11.08 -46.15 -1.92
CA ALA A 61 -10.66 -46.50 -3.27
C ALA A 61 -11.85 -46.93 -4.14
N ALA A 62 -11.79 -46.69 -5.46
CA ALA A 62 -11.62 -47.73 -6.49
C ALA A 62 -12.16 -47.34 -7.89
N SER A 63 -11.59 -48.05 -8.89
CA SER A 63 -11.90 -48.13 -10.34
C SER A 63 -11.25 -47.03 -11.19
N GLY A 64 -10.38 -47.29 -12.19
CA GLY A 64 -9.92 -48.51 -12.83
C GLY A 64 -10.34 -48.52 -14.31
N TYR A 65 -9.38 -48.33 -15.25
CA TYR A 65 -9.35 -48.79 -16.65
C TYR A 65 -8.04 -48.31 -17.35
N PRO A 66 -7.61 -48.88 -18.49
CA PRO A 66 -6.31 -49.51 -18.58
C PRO A 66 -5.26 -48.76 -19.43
N THR A 67 -4.06 -49.32 -19.30
CA THR A 67 -2.73 -48.97 -19.80
C THR A 67 -2.62 -48.91 -21.33
N ALA A 68 -1.89 -47.91 -21.84
CA ALA A 68 -1.19 -47.98 -23.12
C ALA A 68 0.19 -47.27 -23.04
N LEU A 69 1.21 -48.13 -23.02
CA LEU A 69 2.55 -48.03 -23.63
C LEU A 69 3.50 -46.85 -23.33
N ASN A 70 4.58 -47.25 -22.65
CA ASN A 70 5.88 -46.61 -22.50
C ASN A 70 6.58 -46.26 -23.83
N ALA A 71 7.16 -45.06 -23.92
CA ALA A 71 8.49 -44.83 -24.49
C ALA A 71 9.00 -43.42 -24.12
N SER A 72 9.99 -43.35 -23.21
CA SER A 72 11.00 -42.28 -23.01
C SER A 72 11.35 -42.06 -21.52
N LYS A 73 11.92 -43.08 -20.86
CA LYS A 73 12.63 -42.92 -19.58
C LYS A 73 14.13 -43.09 -19.83
N ALA A 74 14.77 -42.03 -20.30
CA ALA A 74 16.22 -41.87 -20.26
C ALA A 74 16.57 -40.39 -20.47
N SER A 75 16.55 -39.60 -19.38
CA SER A 75 17.29 -38.33 -19.17
C SER A 75 16.59 -37.44 -18.13
N SER A 76 16.41 -37.93 -16.90
CA SER A 76 15.79 -37.12 -15.83
C SER A 76 16.56 -37.11 -14.50
N GLN A 77 17.79 -37.64 -14.48
CA GLN A 77 18.61 -37.70 -13.25
C GLN A 77 19.79 -36.71 -13.22
N GLN A 78 20.00 -35.92 -14.28
CA GLN A 78 21.13 -34.96 -14.34
C GLN A 78 20.77 -33.49 -14.08
N THR A 79 19.49 -33.14 -13.89
CA THR A 79 19.04 -31.75 -13.69
C THR A 79 18.78 -31.33 -12.25
N GLN A 80 18.63 -32.25 -11.30
CA GLN A 80 18.33 -31.90 -9.90
C GLN A 80 19.53 -31.29 -9.15
N GLY A 81 20.76 -31.79 -9.41
CA GLY A 81 21.96 -31.26 -8.76
C GLY A 81 22.35 -29.83 -9.19
N GLY A 82 21.98 -29.43 -10.40
CA GLY A 82 22.24 -28.08 -10.92
C GLY A 82 21.30 -27.02 -10.34
N GLN A 83 20.04 -27.38 -10.08
CA GLN A 83 19.05 -26.46 -9.50
C GLN A 83 19.39 -26.15 -8.04
N GLN A 84 19.73 -27.16 -7.24
CA GLN A 84 20.07 -26.97 -5.83
C GLN A 84 21.34 -26.14 -5.62
N ALA A 85 22.40 -26.40 -6.41
CA ALA A 85 23.63 -25.60 -6.36
C ALA A 85 23.42 -24.14 -6.83
N GLN A 86 22.42 -23.88 -7.68
CA GLN A 86 22.06 -22.52 -8.09
C GLN A 86 21.24 -21.81 -7.00
N GLU A 87 20.31 -22.51 -6.34
CA GLU A 87 19.57 -21.99 -5.19
C GLU A 87 20.48 -21.62 -4.02
N ASP A 88 21.44 -22.49 -3.70
CA ASP A 88 22.42 -22.25 -2.63
C ASP A 88 23.27 -21.01 -2.92
N ARG A 89 23.67 -20.79 -4.18
CA ARG A 89 24.41 -19.56 -4.60
C ARG A 89 23.56 -18.29 -4.47
N ILE A 90 22.25 -18.37 -4.70
CA ILE A 90 21.35 -17.22 -4.57
C ILE A 90 21.18 -16.88 -3.08
N VAL A 91 21.05 -17.87 -2.20
CA VAL A 91 21.01 -17.65 -0.73
C VAL A 91 22.30 -16.97 -0.24
N ASP A 92 23.45 -17.48 -0.68
CA ASP A 92 24.76 -16.96 -0.29
C ASP A 92 25.02 -15.54 -0.79
N HIS A 93 24.46 -15.16 -1.94
CA HIS A 93 24.61 -13.81 -2.49
C HIS A 93 23.74 -12.79 -1.74
N LEU A 94 22.59 -13.20 -1.22
CA LEU A 94 21.71 -12.31 -0.46
C LEU A 94 22.26 -11.98 0.93
N ALA A 95 22.91 -12.94 1.60
CA ALA A 95 23.54 -12.76 2.91
C ALA A 95 24.75 -11.81 2.90
N ARG A 96 25.23 -11.43 1.71
CA ARG A 96 26.36 -10.52 1.58
C ARG A 96 25.89 -9.09 1.70
N GLN A 97 26.59 -8.34 2.54
CA GLN A 97 26.43 -6.91 2.62
C GLN A 97 26.72 -6.26 1.26
N VAL A 98 25.73 -5.58 0.70
CA VAL A 98 25.81 -4.85 -0.55
C VAL A 98 26.14 -3.40 -0.24
N LYS A 99 27.30 -2.94 -0.72
CA LYS A 99 27.67 -1.53 -0.70
C LYS A 99 27.01 -0.83 -1.87
N VAL A 100 26.04 0.02 -1.58
CA VAL A 100 25.35 0.84 -2.57
C VAL A 100 25.63 2.31 -2.28
N PHE A 101 25.48 3.16 -3.28
CA PHE A 101 25.30 4.57 -3.01
C PHE A 101 24.00 5.01 -3.65
N ILE A 102 23.27 5.83 -2.91
CA ILE A 102 22.01 6.42 -3.36
C ILE A 102 22.20 7.91 -3.57
N ILE A 103 21.39 8.49 -4.44
CA ILE A 103 21.28 9.94 -4.60
C ILE A 103 19.85 10.34 -4.26
N GLU A 104 19.71 11.10 -3.18
CA GLU A 104 18.44 11.68 -2.75
C GLU A 104 18.59 13.20 -2.65
N LYS A 105 17.72 13.94 -3.34
CA LYS A 105 17.77 15.42 -3.40
C LYS A 105 19.16 15.97 -3.79
N GLY A 106 19.88 15.26 -4.65
CA GLY A 106 21.23 15.61 -5.09
C GLY A 106 22.34 15.28 -4.10
N ILE A 107 22.02 14.74 -2.92
CA ILE A 107 22.99 14.34 -1.91
C ILE A 107 23.32 12.85 -2.11
N ARG A 108 24.60 12.55 -2.28
CA ARG A 108 25.11 11.18 -2.29
C ARG A 108 25.19 10.64 -0.87
N GLN A 109 24.68 9.43 -0.68
CA GLN A 109 24.84 8.68 0.57
C GLN A 109 25.37 7.29 0.23
N ASP A 110 26.47 6.89 0.87
CA ASP A 110 27.03 5.55 0.76
C ASP A 110 26.42 4.68 1.88
N LEU A 111 25.78 3.58 1.49
CA LEU A 111 25.05 2.66 2.38
C LEU A 111 25.62 1.25 2.27
N SER A 112 25.44 0.49 3.33
CA SER A 112 25.92 -0.89 3.44
C SER A 112 24.80 -1.75 3.99
N LEU A 113 24.02 -2.35 3.09
CA LEU A 113 22.74 -3.01 3.39
C LEU A 113 22.79 -4.50 3.08
N CYS A 114 22.00 -5.31 3.77
CA CYS A 114 21.82 -6.73 3.52
C CYS A 114 20.37 -7.03 3.14
N ALA A 115 20.15 -8.01 2.27
CA ALA A 115 18.78 -8.42 1.92
C ALA A 115 18.06 -9.11 3.10
N GLN A 116 18.79 -9.55 4.12
CA GLN A 116 18.22 -10.09 5.37
C GLN A 116 18.11 -9.06 6.47
N ASP A 117 18.50 -7.80 6.22
CA ASP A 117 18.29 -6.75 7.21
C ASP A 117 16.79 -6.68 7.56
N PRO A 118 16.45 -6.63 8.85
CA PRO A 118 15.07 -6.46 9.28
C PRO A 118 14.57 -5.09 8.83
N LEU A 119 13.25 -4.89 8.91
CA LEU A 119 12.71 -3.55 8.76
C LEU A 119 13.36 -2.61 9.79
N PRO A 120 13.84 -1.44 9.36
CA PRO A 120 14.39 -0.46 10.27
C PRO A 120 13.29 0.02 11.23
N LYS A 121 13.70 0.40 12.44
CA LYS A 121 12.77 1.09 13.35
C LYS A 121 12.32 2.39 12.70
N GLU A 122 11.02 2.61 12.72
CA GLU A 122 10.39 3.82 12.21
C GLU A 122 11.04 5.06 12.84
N GLN A 123 11.47 6.02 12.00
CA GLN A 123 12.04 7.29 12.44
C GLN A 123 11.06 8.42 12.14
N ILE A 124 9.97 8.46 12.92
CA ILE A 124 9.01 9.54 12.87
C ILE A 124 9.40 10.67 13.83
N PRO A 125 9.14 11.94 13.47
CA PRO A 125 9.30 13.06 14.39
C PRO A 125 8.47 12.86 15.66
N LYS A 126 9.01 13.21 16.84
CA LYS A 126 8.35 12.99 18.15
C LYS A 126 6.92 13.55 18.22
N ALA A 127 6.66 14.67 17.55
CA ALA A 127 5.32 15.26 17.52
C ALA A 127 4.32 14.40 16.72
N ALA A 128 4.76 13.82 15.60
CA ALA A 128 3.97 12.86 14.84
C ALA A 128 3.79 11.55 15.61
N GLU A 129 4.84 11.05 16.28
CA GLU A 129 4.76 9.87 17.15
C GLU A 129 3.71 10.03 18.26
N GLU A 130 3.71 11.19 18.94
CA GLU A 130 2.73 11.48 19.98
C GLU A 130 1.30 11.58 19.42
N TYR A 131 1.13 12.25 18.28
CA TYR A 131 -0.16 12.33 17.58
C TYR A 131 -0.69 10.95 17.19
N HIS A 132 0.16 10.09 16.60
CA HIS A 132 -0.21 8.72 16.25
C HIS A 132 -0.55 7.88 17.49
N ALA A 133 0.20 8.03 18.58
CA ALA A 133 -0.11 7.36 19.85
C ALA A 133 -1.47 7.77 20.40
N GLN A 134 -1.83 9.06 20.32
CA GLN A 134 -3.14 9.56 20.73
C GLN A 134 -4.27 8.95 19.89
N LEU A 135 -4.12 8.96 18.56
CA LEU A 135 -5.10 8.32 17.66
C LEU A 135 -5.24 6.81 17.93
N ARG A 136 -4.14 6.08 18.18
CA ARG A 136 -4.21 4.67 18.59
C ARG A 136 -4.92 4.48 19.93
N ALA A 137 -4.74 5.39 20.88
CA ALA A 137 -5.47 5.33 22.14
C ALA A 137 -6.98 5.42 21.91
N HIS A 138 -7.43 6.30 21.00
CA HIS A 138 -8.84 6.38 20.60
C HIS A 138 -9.31 5.12 19.88
N PHE A 139 -8.50 4.56 18.98
CA PHE A 139 -8.80 3.28 18.34
C PHE A 139 -9.04 2.17 19.38
N TYR A 140 -8.17 2.05 20.38
CA TYR A 140 -8.33 1.05 21.44
C TYR A 140 -9.57 1.30 22.30
N LYS A 141 -9.97 2.55 22.51
CA LYS A 141 -11.24 2.90 23.17
C LYS A 141 -12.43 2.35 22.38
N GLU A 142 -12.46 2.52 21.07
CA GLU A 142 -13.52 2.02 20.19
C GLU A 142 -13.58 0.49 20.12
N LEU A 143 -12.45 -0.19 20.32
CA LEU A 143 -12.38 -1.64 20.51
C LEU A 143 -12.83 -2.12 21.92
N GLY A 144 -13.21 -1.19 22.81
CA GLY A 144 -13.64 -1.52 24.17
C GLY A 144 -12.51 -1.91 25.11
N TRP A 145 -11.26 -1.54 24.81
CA TRP A 145 -10.13 -1.84 25.70
C TRP A 145 -10.21 -1.04 26.99
N THR A 146 -9.65 -1.59 28.07
CA THR A 146 -9.43 -0.84 29.31
C THR A 146 -8.25 0.12 29.14
N LYS A 147 -8.21 1.15 29.99
CA LYS A 147 -7.13 2.16 29.99
C LYS A 147 -5.77 1.53 30.27
N GLU A 148 -5.74 0.57 31.18
CA GLU A 148 -4.53 -0.14 31.61
C GLU A 148 -3.96 -0.96 30.46
N ARG A 149 -4.83 -1.65 29.71
CA ARG A 149 -4.42 -2.44 28.54
C ARG A 149 -3.91 -1.53 27.42
N ALA A 150 -4.66 -0.47 27.08
CA ALA A 150 -4.23 0.49 26.06
C ALA A 150 -2.90 1.16 26.44
N ALA A 151 -2.73 1.53 27.71
CA ALA A 151 -1.50 2.13 28.23
C ALA A 151 -0.30 1.18 28.12
N ALA A 152 -0.48 -0.10 28.49
CA ALA A 152 0.56 -1.12 28.38
C ALA A 152 1.01 -1.32 26.93
N GLU A 153 0.06 -1.43 25.99
CA GLU A 153 0.35 -1.59 24.56
C GLU A 153 1.08 -0.38 23.97
N LEU A 154 0.69 0.84 24.38
CA LEU A 154 1.32 2.07 23.91
C LEU A 154 2.63 2.40 24.62
N GLY A 155 3.03 1.64 25.65
CA GLY A 155 4.17 1.99 26.50
C GLY A 155 3.99 3.35 27.20
N ARG A 156 2.76 3.65 27.65
CA ARG A 156 2.36 4.91 28.31
C ARG A 156 1.77 4.63 29.70
N ALA A 157 1.57 5.68 30.49
CA ALA A 157 0.87 5.58 31.78
C ALA A 157 -0.66 5.58 31.59
N PRO A 158 -1.45 4.87 32.42
CA PRO A 158 -2.92 4.90 32.34
C PRO A 158 -3.54 6.30 32.48
N GLY A 159 -2.89 7.19 33.23
CA GLY A 159 -3.28 8.60 33.34
C GLY A 159 -3.17 9.36 32.01
N TRP A 160 -2.16 9.06 31.20
CA TRP A 160 -2.00 9.65 29.86
C TRP A 160 -3.15 9.22 28.93
N VAL A 161 -3.52 7.93 28.95
CA VAL A 161 -4.65 7.42 28.16
C VAL A 161 -5.97 8.07 28.61
N THR A 162 -6.14 8.26 29.92
CA THR A 162 -7.31 8.97 30.47
C THR A 162 -7.43 10.38 29.92
N LEU A 163 -6.33 11.14 29.90
CA LEU A 163 -6.31 12.50 29.36
C LEU A 163 -6.59 12.50 27.85
N CYS A 164 -5.98 11.58 27.11
CA CYS A 164 -6.23 11.44 25.66
C CYS A 164 -7.72 11.21 25.39
N TRP A 165 -8.37 10.28 26.09
CA TRP A 165 -9.77 9.94 25.87
C TRP A 165 -10.79 11.02 26.25
N GLN A 166 -10.35 12.08 26.95
CA GLN A 166 -11.17 13.26 27.28
C GLN A 166 -11.24 14.25 26.10
N THR A 167 -10.26 14.24 25.21
CA THR A 167 -10.22 15.09 24.02
C THR A 167 -10.77 14.29 22.83
N PRO A 168 -11.77 14.77 22.10
CA PRO A 168 -12.22 14.12 20.87
C PRO A 168 -11.08 13.99 19.84
N PRO A 169 -11.03 12.91 19.03
CA PRO A 169 -10.00 12.76 17.99
C PRO A 169 -9.85 13.96 17.07
N GLU A 170 -10.97 14.61 16.71
CA GLU A 170 -11.04 15.76 15.81
C GLU A 170 -10.43 17.04 16.42
N GLU A 171 -10.30 17.09 17.75
CA GLU A 171 -9.71 18.21 18.49
C GLU A 171 -8.22 17.99 18.80
N LEU A 172 -7.66 16.81 18.48
CA LEU A 172 -6.25 16.54 18.69
C LEU A 172 -5.38 17.48 17.84
N PRO A 173 -4.34 18.11 18.42
CA PRO A 173 -3.50 19.05 17.69
C PRO A 173 -2.68 18.32 16.63
N ARG A 174 -3.03 18.53 15.35
CA ARG A 174 -2.26 18.00 14.22
C ARG A 174 -0.84 18.61 14.21
N PRO A 175 0.23 17.79 14.27
CA PRO A 175 1.59 18.29 14.11
C PRO A 175 1.86 18.70 12.66
N ARG A 176 2.78 19.65 12.45
CA ARG A 176 3.10 20.19 11.12
C ARG A 176 3.65 19.09 10.18
N GLU A 177 4.29 18.09 10.75
CA GLU A 177 4.95 16.99 10.06
C GLU A 177 3.95 16.00 9.44
N VAL A 178 2.70 15.97 9.91
CA VAL A 178 1.63 15.13 9.36
C VAL A 178 0.82 15.98 8.38
N PRO A 179 0.84 15.68 7.07
CA PRO A 179 0.05 16.41 6.09
C PRO A 179 -1.45 16.41 6.44
N LYS A 180 -2.17 17.47 6.10
CA LYS A 180 -3.58 17.62 6.51
C LYS A 180 -4.45 16.49 5.97
N TYR A 181 -4.30 16.15 4.70
CA TYR A 181 -5.05 15.06 4.07
C TYR A 181 -4.76 13.67 4.69
N ILE A 182 -3.54 13.46 5.23
CA ILE A 182 -3.21 12.22 5.95
C ILE A 182 -3.91 12.18 7.30
N ALA A 183 -3.89 13.29 8.05
CA ALA A 183 -4.62 13.38 9.32
C ALA A 183 -6.13 13.19 9.13
N GLU A 184 -6.71 13.75 8.06
CA GLU A 184 -8.12 13.54 7.71
C GLU A 184 -8.42 12.07 7.40
N TYR A 185 -7.55 11.40 6.64
CA TYR A 185 -7.67 9.97 6.38
C TYR A 185 -7.55 9.13 7.67
N GLU A 186 -6.62 9.45 8.56
CA GLU A 186 -6.45 8.74 9.83
C GLU A 186 -7.67 8.89 10.76
N LEU A 187 -8.26 10.09 10.80
CA LEU A 187 -9.53 10.32 11.51
C LEU A 187 -10.68 9.53 10.88
N ARG A 188 -10.73 9.44 9.54
CA ARG A 188 -11.69 8.60 8.83
C ARG A 188 -11.55 7.14 9.23
N MET A 189 -10.33 6.61 9.36
CA MET A 189 -10.07 5.22 9.75
C MET A 189 -10.68 4.90 11.12
N LEU A 190 -10.49 5.81 12.08
CA LEU A 190 -11.08 5.67 13.41
C LEU A 190 -12.60 5.58 13.37
N LYS A 191 -13.27 6.40 12.54
CA LYS A 191 -14.72 6.36 12.38
C LYS A 191 -15.23 5.00 11.89
N PHE A 192 -14.48 4.34 11.02
CA PHE A 192 -14.79 3.01 10.51
C PHE A 192 -14.23 1.86 11.35
N ARG A 193 -13.65 2.17 12.53
CA ARG A 193 -13.01 1.20 13.44
C ARG A 193 -11.93 0.37 12.74
N VAL A 194 -11.21 1.02 11.83
CA VAL A 194 -10.00 0.48 11.21
C VAL A 194 -8.80 1.10 11.90
N GLU A 195 -7.75 0.31 12.13
CA GLU A 195 -6.53 0.84 12.71
C GLU A 195 -5.90 1.85 11.73
N PRO A 196 -5.72 3.13 12.09
CA PRO A 196 -5.21 4.14 11.17
C PRO A 196 -3.78 3.85 10.67
N PHE A 197 -2.99 3.15 11.49
CA PHE A 197 -1.58 2.93 11.24
C PHE A 197 -1.30 1.46 11.00
N ARG A 198 -1.02 1.10 9.75
CA ARG A 198 -0.50 -0.23 9.43
C ARG A 198 1.02 -0.24 9.64
N PRO A 199 1.57 -0.94 10.64
CA PRO A 199 3.02 -1.09 10.76
C PRO A 199 3.57 -1.76 9.50
N PRO A 200 4.76 -1.38 9.03
CA PRO A 200 5.33 -2.01 7.87
C PRO A 200 5.65 -3.49 8.15
N ASP A 201 5.34 -4.36 7.20
CA ASP A 201 5.62 -5.78 7.22
C ASP A 201 6.39 -6.15 5.95
N LEU A 202 7.55 -6.81 6.11
CA LEU A 202 8.43 -7.19 5.01
C LEU A 202 8.57 -8.71 4.97
N ARG A 203 8.10 -9.30 3.88
CA ARG A 203 8.20 -10.73 3.60
C ARG A 203 9.24 -10.96 2.52
N ARG A 204 10.39 -11.48 2.94
CA ARG A 204 11.48 -11.81 2.02
C ARG A 204 11.09 -13.02 1.17
N ARG A 205 11.36 -12.95 -0.13
CA ARG A 205 11.06 -14.04 -1.08
C ARG A 205 9.64 -14.57 -0.96
N PHE A 206 8.68 -13.65 -0.84
CA PHE A 206 7.26 -13.99 -0.83
C PHE A 206 6.85 -14.76 -2.11
N VAL A 207 7.44 -14.37 -3.24
CA VAL A 207 7.47 -15.17 -4.46
C VAL A 207 8.84 -15.84 -4.54
N THR A 208 8.85 -17.17 -4.56
CA THR A 208 10.09 -17.96 -4.64
C THR A 208 10.46 -18.31 -6.07
N ASP A 209 9.47 -18.58 -6.92
CA ASP A 209 9.65 -18.82 -8.35
C ASP A 209 9.63 -17.49 -9.13
N THR A 210 10.74 -16.76 -9.09
CA THR A 210 10.87 -15.44 -9.74
C THR A 210 11.57 -15.48 -11.09
N ARG A 211 12.13 -16.64 -11.48
CA ARG A 211 12.91 -16.77 -12.71
C ARG A 211 12.06 -16.41 -13.93
N GLY A 212 12.53 -15.44 -14.72
CA GLY A 212 11.84 -14.96 -15.91
C GLY A 212 10.66 -14.01 -15.64
N LEU A 213 10.23 -13.85 -14.38
CA LEU A 213 9.02 -13.09 -14.06
C LEU A 213 9.21 -11.59 -14.28
N TYR A 214 10.41 -11.07 -14.03
CA TYR A 214 10.77 -9.69 -14.40
C TYR A 214 10.61 -9.47 -15.91
N GLU A 215 11.17 -10.36 -16.74
CA GLU A 215 11.09 -10.26 -18.19
C GLU A 215 9.66 -10.40 -18.70
N GLU A 216 8.89 -11.34 -18.15
CA GLU A 216 7.46 -11.50 -18.44
C GLU A 216 6.69 -10.20 -18.16
N CYS A 217 6.88 -9.59 -16.98
CA CYS A 217 6.24 -8.32 -16.63
C CYS A 217 6.70 -7.17 -17.53
N ALA A 218 8.00 -7.05 -17.76
CA ALA A 218 8.59 -5.99 -18.59
C ALA A 218 8.10 -6.06 -20.04
N GLN A 219 7.81 -7.26 -20.57
CA GLN A 219 7.34 -7.45 -21.94
C GLN A 219 5.81 -7.37 -22.08
N ALA A 220 5.05 -7.90 -21.11
CA ALA A 220 3.61 -8.07 -21.25
C ALA A 220 2.79 -6.86 -20.77
N MET A 221 3.28 -6.09 -19.80
CA MET A 221 2.52 -4.96 -19.27
C MET A 221 2.56 -3.75 -20.22
N PRO A 222 1.47 -2.97 -20.32
CA PRO A 222 1.37 -1.82 -21.22
C PRO A 222 2.06 -0.58 -20.63
N TRP A 223 3.39 -0.61 -20.57
CA TRP A 223 4.18 0.47 -19.96
C TRP A 223 4.04 1.80 -20.69
N ARG A 224 3.88 2.87 -19.92
CA ARG A 224 3.84 4.25 -20.41
C ARG A 224 4.85 5.10 -19.67
N GLN A 225 5.33 6.16 -20.32
CA GLN A 225 6.23 7.10 -19.65
C GLN A 225 5.49 7.77 -18.51
N ALA A 226 5.96 7.54 -17.28
CA ALA A 226 5.33 8.16 -16.13
C ALA A 226 5.64 9.65 -16.09
N VAL A 227 4.71 10.43 -15.56
CA VAL A 227 4.85 11.87 -15.33
C VAL A 227 5.05 12.15 -13.84
N TYR A 228 5.75 13.24 -13.52
CA TYR A 228 5.80 13.68 -12.13
C TYR A 228 4.44 14.19 -11.69
N ARG A 229 4.02 13.75 -10.50
CA ARG A 229 2.79 14.18 -9.84
C ARG A 229 3.17 14.94 -8.57
N LYS A 230 2.48 16.05 -8.31
CA LYS A 230 2.66 16.84 -7.10
C LYS A 230 1.37 16.79 -6.31
N ARG A 231 1.44 16.35 -5.06
CA ARG A 231 0.31 16.38 -4.14
C ARG A 231 0.38 17.63 -3.27
N ASN A 232 -0.72 18.37 -3.20
CA ASN A 232 -0.88 19.49 -2.28
C ASN A 232 -0.99 18.94 -0.85
N GLN A 233 -0.13 19.39 0.07
CA GLN A 233 -0.10 18.87 1.44
C GLN A 233 -1.27 19.33 2.31
N GLU A 234 -1.95 20.41 1.92
CA GLU A 234 -3.11 20.92 2.64
C GLU A 234 -4.43 20.32 2.13
N THR A 235 -4.58 20.15 0.82
CA THR A 235 -5.84 19.66 0.23
C THR A 235 -5.80 18.20 -0.19
N GLY A 236 -4.62 17.59 -0.35
CA GLY A 236 -4.50 16.24 -0.92
C GLY A 236 -4.64 16.19 -2.45
N GLU A 237 -5.00 17.29 -3.10
CA GLU A 237 -5.14 17.39 -4.56
C GLU A 237 -3.84 17.04 -5.28
N VAL A 238 -3.93 16.25 -6.35
CA VAL A 238 -2.77 15.82 -7.14
C VAL A 238 -2.75 16.53 -8.48
N THR A 239 -1.73 17.37 -8.68
CA THR A 239 -1.45 18.01 -9.96
C THR A 239 -0.49 17.15 -10.79
N VAL A 240 -0.91 16.79 -11.99
CA VAL A 240 -0.05 16.15 -12.98
C VAL A 240 0.85 17.21 -13.64
N THR A 241 2.16 16.95 -13.72
CA THR A 241 3.10 17.84 -14.40
C THR A 241 3.38 17.35 -15.81
N THR A 242 3.81 18.26 -16.69
CA THR A 242 4.27 17.91 -18.05
C THR A 242 5.69 17.32 -18.08
N ILE A 243 6.33 17.15 -16.92
CA ILE A 243 7.70 16.68 -16.83
C ILE A 243 7.67 15.15 -16.82
N ALA A 244 8.22 14.56 -17.89
CA ALA A 244 8.45 13.12 -17.96
C ALA A 244 9.40 12.68 -16.84
N SER A 245 9.01 11.64 -16.11
CA SER A 245 9.93 10.86 -15.29
C SER A 245 10.77 9.98 -16.18
N ASN A 246 11.88 9.45 -15.67
CA ASN A 246 12.61 8.40 -16.38
C ASN A 246 11.96 7.02 -16.16
N ARG A 247 10.98 6.91 -15.23
CA ARG A 247 10.28 5.65 -14.92
C ARG A 247 9.10 5.46 -15.84
N GLN A 248 8.72 4.21 -16.04
CA GLN A 248 7.46 3.88 -16.70
C GLN A 248 6.47 3.31 -15.69
N ASP A 249 5.18 3.49 -15.95
CA ASP A 249 4.11 2.88 -15.17
C ASP A 249 3.05 2.21 -16.03
N SER A 250 2.28 1.33 -15.39
CA SER A 250 1.05 0.74 -15.93
C SER A 250 0.06 0.61 -14.78
N SER A 251 -1.24 0.66 -15.07
CA SER A 251 -2.28 0.57 -14.05
C SER A 251 -3.38 -0.42 -14.45
N TYR A 252 -4.00 -1.07 -13.47
CA TYR A 252 -5.11 -2.00 -13.65
C TYR A 252 -6.18 -1.68 -12.61
N ARG A 253 -7.44 -1.56 -13.03
CA ARG A 253 -8.59 -1.33 -12.15
C ARG A 253 -9.09 -2.57 -11.41
N CYS A 254 -8.34 -3.66 -11.51
CA CYS A 254 -8.60 -4.92 -10.84
C CYS A 254 -7.26 -5.50 -10.36
N LEU A 255 -7.32 -6.53 -9.52
CA LEU A 255 -6.14 -7.16 -8.93
C LEU A 255 -5.56 -8.30 -9.80
N THR A 256 -5.76 -8.21 -11.12
CA THR A 256 -5.27 -9.17 -12.11
C THR A 256 -4.58 -8.44 -13.26
N THR A 257 -3.45 -8.99 -13.71
CA THR A 257 -2.62 -8.45 -14.79
C THR A 257 -2.74 -9.23 -16.10
N GLY A 258 -3.29 -10.45 -16.05
CA GLY A 258 -3.29 -11.38 -17.18
C GLY A 258 -2.00 -12.19 -17.31
N ILE A 259 -1.04 -12.01 -16.40
CA ILE A 259 0.19 -12.79 -16.32
C ILE A 259 -0.03 -13.88 -15.24
N PRO A 260 -0.27 -15.16 -15.60
CA PRO A 260 -0.81 -16.15 -14.65
C PRO A 260 0.04 -16.36 -13.39
N ARG A 261 1.37 -16.36 -13.53
CA ARG A 261 2.30 -16.53 -12.40
C ARG A 261 2.25 -15.34 -11.43
N LEU A 262 2.12 -14.12 -11.98
CA LEU A 262 1.98 -12.92 -11.18
C LEU A 262 0.60 -12.85 -10.52
N ASP A 263 -0.47 -13.19 -11.25
CA ASP A 263 -1.83 -13.16 -10.73
C ASP A 263 -2.02 -14.15 -9.56
N ALA A 264 -1.40 -15.32 -9.64
CA ALA A 264 -1.34 -16.25 -8.51
C ALA A 264 -0.58 -15.66 -7.30
N ALA A 265 0.48 -14.87 -7.53
CA ALA A 265 1.17 -14.17 -6.46
C ALA A 265 0.31 -13.06 -5.86
N LEU A 266 -0.38 -12.27 -6.69
CA LEU A 266 -1.29 -11.20 -6.27
C LEU A 266 -2.45 -11.73 -5.44
N GLN A 267 -3.06 -12.84 -5.84
CA GLN A 267 -4.12 -13.50 -5.08
C GLN A 267 -3.64 -13.89 -3.66
N ARG A 268 -2.41 -14.40 -3.53
CA ARG A 268 -1.83 -14.69 -2.21
C ARG A 268 -1.60 -13.42 -1.38
N VAL A 269 -1.29 -12.27 -2.00
CA VAL A 269 -1.19 -10.99 -1.29
C VAL A 269 -2.57 -10.54 -0.81
N VAL A 270 -3.60 -10.64 -1.66
CA VAL A 270 -5.00 -10.34 -1.31
C VAL A 270 -5.45 -11.14 -0.10
N GLU A 271 -5.19 -12.46 -0.11
CA GLU A 271 -5.50 -13.35 1.00
C GLU A 271 -4.70 -13.01 2.27
N LEU A 272 -3.38 -12.78 2.14
CA LEU A 272 -2.52 -12.43 3.27
C LEU A 272 -2.96 -11.14 3.95
N CYS A 273 -3.36 -10.14 3.16
CA CYS A 273 -3.71 -8.82 3.64
C CYS A 273 -5.22 -8.66 3.94
N GLY A 274 -6.04 -9.66 3.60
CA GLY A 274 -7.50 -9.58 3.74
C GLY A 274 -8.10 -8.42 2.94
N ILE A 275 -7.63 -8.22 1.70
CA ILE A 275 -8.09 -7.10 0.86
C ILE A 275 -9.50 -7.41 0.37
N THR A 276 -10.48 -6.67 0.87
CA THR A 276 -11.90 -6.77 0.50
C THR A 276 -12.43 -5.52 -0.20
N ASP A 277 -11.56 -4.55 -0.46
CA ASP A 277 -11.90 -3.29 -1.12
C ASP A 277 -12.23 -3.53 -2.60
N PRO A 278 -13.47 -3.27 -3.05
CA PRO A 278 -13.83 -3.44 -4.45
C PRO A 278 -13.16 -2.40 -5.36
N GLY A 279 -12.69 -1.29 -4.80
CA GLY A 279 -11.91 -0.25 -5.48
C GLY A 279 -10.41 -0.52 -5.48
N ALA A 280 -9.95 -1.64 -4.91
CA ALA A 280 -8.53 -1.98 -4.90
C ALA A 280 -7.99 -2.12 -6.33
N PHE A 281 -6.82 -1.53 -6.57
CA PHE A 281 -6.24 -1.44 -7.91
C PHE A 281 -4.73 -1.66 -7.91
N LEU A 282 -4.18 -1.91 -9.10
CA LEU A 282 -2.75 -2.07 -9.30
C LEU A 282 -2.15 -0.79 -9.90
N LEU A 283 -1.03 -0.33 -9.32
CA LEU A 283 -0.14 0.64 -9.95
C LEU A 283 1.28 0.08 -10.02
N ASN A 284 1.69 -0.26 -11.23
CA ASN A 284 2.95 -0.92 -11.47
C ASN A 284 3.99 0.11 -11.93
N ASN A 285 5.23 -0.09 -11.52
CA ASN A 285 6.34 0.77 -11.90
C ASN A 285 7.45 -0.07 -12.50
N TRP A 286 7.95 0.35 -13.66
CA TRP A 286 9.16 -0.20 -14.27
C TRP A 286 10.30 0.82 -14.17
N TYR A 287 11.40 0.34 -13.60
CA TYR A 287 12.67 1.04 -13.46
C TYR A 287 13.66 0.35 -14.38
N PRO A 288 13.95 0.88 -15.59
CA PRO A 288 14.84 0.19 -16.53
C PRO A 288 16.27 -0.01 -15.99
N ASP A 289 16.71 0.87 -15.09
CA ASP A 289 18.04 0.89 -14.52
C ASP A 289 18.09 1.60 -13.15
N GLY A 290 19.28 1.82 -12.62
CA GLY A 290 19.52 2.56 -11.39
C GLY A 290 19.31 4.07 -11.47
N ASN A 291 19.15 4.66 -12.65
CA ASN A 291 19.01 6.11 -12.81
C ASN A 291 17.55 6.59 -12.67
N THR A 292 16.61 5.66 -12.65
CA THR A 292 15.20 5.91 -12.38
C THR A 292 14.94 6.06 -10.89
N SER A 293 14.03 6.95 -10.52
CA SER A 293 13.68 7.22 -9.11
C SER A 293 12.23 7.65 -8.96
N ILE A 294 11.69 7.44 -7.76
CA ILE A 294 10.45 8.04 -7.29
C ILE A 294 10.77 8.97 -6.12
N ALA A 295 10.29 10.21 -6.20
CA ALA A 295 10.51 11.20 -5.16
C ALA A 295 9.79 10.82 -3.85
N PRO A 296 10.26 11.28 -2.68
CA PRO A 296 9.58 11.01 -1.42
C PRO A 296 8.15 11.56 -1.38
N HIS A 297 7.18 10.70 -1.12
CA HIS A 297 5.76 11.03 -1.07
C HIS A 297 5.03 10.15 -0.03
N MET A 298 3.74 10.42 0.19
CA MET A 298 2.84 9.68 1.09
C MET A 298 1.54 9.38 0.35
N HIS A 299 0.86 8.34 0.81
CA HIS A 299 -0.46 7.94 0.33
C HIS A 299 -1.44 7.93 1.50
N ASP A 300 -2.70 8.21 1.18
CA ASP A 300 -3.87 8.13 2.03
C ASP A 300 -4.58 6.78 1.87
N PHE A 301 -3.83 5.70 1.71
CA PHE A 301 -4.33 4.33 1.55
C PHE A 301 -3.25 3.33 1.97
N TRP A 302 -3.63 2.06 2.09
CA TRP A 302 -2.67 0.98 2.36
C TRP A 302 -2.06 0.46 1.07
N SER A 303 -0.82 -0.01 1.17
CA SER A 303 0.00 -0.42 0.03
C SER A 303 0.65 -1.77 0.29
N ALA A 304 0.64 -2.63 -0.73
CA ALA A 304 1.38 -3.89 -0.77
C ALA A 304 2.19 -3.93 -2.07
N ILE A 305 3.51 -4.01 -1.98
CA ILE A 305 4.41 -3.88 -3.13
C ILE A 305 5.23 -5.15 -3.28
N LEU A 306 5.01 -5.86 -4.39
CA LEU A 306 5.89 -6.92 -4.87
C LEU A 306 7.03 -6.33 -5.70
N SER A 307 8.21 -6.92 -5.61
CA SER A 307 9.42 -6.46 -6.29
C SER A 307 10.03 -7.58 -7.13
N PHE A 308 10.31 -7.33 -8.40
CA PHE A 308 10.91 -8.30 -9.32
C PHE A 308 12.11 -7.72 -10.08
N GLY A 309 13.12 -8.53 -10.34
CA GLY A 309 14.34 -8.15 -11.03
C GLY A 309 15.43 -7.63 -10.10
N GLN A 310 16.13 -6.57 -10.51
CA GLN A 310 17.30 -6.10 -9.78
C GLN A 310 16.93 -5.44 -8.44
N ALA A 311 17.66 -5.80 -7.38
CA ALA A 311 17.44 -5.24 -6.05
C ALA A 311 17.61 -3.71 -6.02
N ARG A 312 16.72 -3.01 -5.31
CA ARG A 312 16.72 -1.54 -5.18
C ARG A 312 16.48 -1.12 -3.74
N VAL A 313 17.03 0.03 -3.37
CA VAL A 313 16.73 0.69 -2.10
C VAL A 313 15.34 1.29 -2.19
N PHE A 314 14.51 0.96 -1.21
CA PHE A 314 13.22 1.55 -0.92
C PHE A 314 13.38 2.34 0.38
N MET A 315 13.13 3.64 0.34
CA MET A 315 13.18 4.47 1.55
C MET A 315 11.80 4.42 2.19
N LEU A 316 11.72 4.11 3.48
CA LEU A 316 10.49 4.10 4.28
C LEU A 316 10.73 4.94 5.54
N ASP A 317 10.00 6.05 5.68
CA ASP A 317 10.20 7.10 6.69
C ASP A 317 11.67 7.52 6.83
N GLY A 318 12.33 7.70 5.68
CA GLY A 318 13.73 8.09 5.60
C GLY A 318 14.73 6.96 5.92
N GLN A 319 14.26 5.75 6.23
CA GLN A 319 15.11 4.60 6.47
C GLN A 319 15.27 3.73 5.22
N PRO A 320 16.49 3.30 4.88
CA PRO A 320 16.73 2.47 3.70
C PRO A 320 16.37 1.01 3.95
N VAL A 321 15.61 0.43 3.03
CA VAL A 321 15.29 -1.01 2.96
C VAL A 321 15.72 -1.51 1.58
N LEU A 322 16.61 -2.51 1.53
CA LEU A 322 16.97 -3.13 0.26
C LEU A 322 15.89 -4.14 -0.13
N LEU A 323 15.10 -3.88 -1.16
CA LEU A 323 14.09 -4.82 -1.68
C LEU A 323 14.70 -5.64 -2.82
N GLY A 324 14.67 -6.96 -2.66
CA GLY A 324 15.15 -7.94 -3.64
C GLY A 324 14.07 -8.44 -4.60
N ASP A 325 14.45 -9.44 -5.37
CA ASP A 325 13.58 -10.18 -6.27
C ASP A 325 12.66 -11.10 -5.46
N GLY A 326 11.34 -11.02 -5.71
CA GLY A 326 10.31 -11.78 -5.02
C GLY A 326 9.91 -11.24 -3.64
N ASP A 327 10.48 -10.13 -3.17
CA ASP A 327 10.12 -9.53 -1.88
C ASP A 327 8.74 -8.85 -1.93
N LEU A 328 8.02 -8.91 -0.81
CA LEU A 328 6.77 -8.20 -0.57
C LEU A 328 6.95 -7.25 0.63
N ILE A 329 6.59 -5.98 0.47
CA ILE A 329 6.45 -5.03 1.58
C ILE A 329 5.02 -4.52 1.67
N VAL A 330 4.44 -4.53 2.86
CA VAL A 330 3.09 -4.03 3.15
C VAL A 330 3.20 -2.90 4.15
N PHE A 331 2.56 -1.77 3.91
CA PHE A 331 2.61 -0.59 4.79
C PHE A 331 1.36 0.28 4.58
N GLY A 332 1.10 1.22 5.50
CA GLY A 332 0.00 2.17 5.44
C GLY A 332 0.42 3.52 4.85
N THR A 333 0.20 4.59 5.61
CA THR A 333 0.39 5.98 5.17
C THR A 333 1.84 6.48 5.20
N GLN A 334 2.80 5.59 5.49
CA GLN A 334 4.21 5.95 5.65
C GLN A 334 4.80 6.64 4.43
N ARG A 335 5.72 7.57 4.69
CA ARG A 335 6.43 8.29 3.64
C ARG A 335 7.44 7.35 2.99
N HIS A 336 7.43 7.28 1.67
CA HIS A 336 8.35 6.39 0.97
C HIS A 336 8.88 6.95 -0.35
N SER A 337 9.97 6.37 -0.83
CA SER A 337 10.65 6.76 -2.07
C SER A 337 11.50 5.63 -2.64
N VAL A 338 11.93 5.78 -3.89
CA VAL A 338 12.94 4.91 -4.52
C VAL A 338 14.04 5.81 -5.08
N PRO A 339 15.19 5.96 -4.40
CA PRO A 339 16.26 6.83 -4.86
C PRO A 339 17.02 6.26 -6.07
N LYS A 340 17.81 7.11 -6.72
CA LYS A 340 18.72 6.68 -7.79
C LYS A 340 19.85 5.84 -7.20
N MET A 341 20.22 4.78 -7.89
CA MET A 341 21.34 3.86 -7.62
C MET A 341 22.19 3.68 -8.89
N PRO A 342 23.00 4.66 -9.32
CA PRO A 342 23.62 4.66 -10.66
C PRO A 342 24.52 3.47 -11.02
N LYS A 343 24.94 2.65 -10.04
CA LYS A 343 25.70 1.40 -10.27
C LYS A 343 24.82 0.22 -10.70
N VAL A 344 23.51 0.34 -10.57
CA VAL A 344 22.55 -0.66 -11.01
C VAL A 344 22.28 -0.46 -12.50
N SER A 345 22.65 -1.45 -13.32
CA SER A 345 22.45 -1.44 -14.78
C SER A 345 21.20 -2.19 -15.24
N ASN A 346 20.68 -3.08 -14.39
CA ASN A 346 19.54 -3.94 -14.72
C ASN A 346 18.24 -3.33 -14.16
N GLY A 347 17.13 -3.69 -14.79
CA GLY A 347 15.84 -3.15 -14.41
C GLY A 347 15.16 -3.86 -13.24
N ARG A 348 14.12 -3.22 -12.75
CA ARG A 348 13.23 -3.70 -11.68
C ARG A 348 11.79 -3.37 -12.05
N VAL A 349 10.88 -4.30 -11.80
CA VAL A 349 9.44 -4.04 -11.79
C VAL A 349 8.97 -4.04 -10.34
N SER A 350 8.11 -3.10 -9.96
CA SER A 350 7.33 -3.20 -8.74
C SER A 350 5.85 -3.21 -9.05
N VAL A 351 5.13 -4.18 -8.49
CA VAL A 351 3.69 -4.35 -8.66
C VAL A 351 3.05 -3.97 -7.34
N ALA A 352 2.38 -2.82 -7.29
CA ALA A 352 1.79 -2.29 -6.07
C ALA A 352 0.27 -2.45 -6.09
N ILE A 353 -0.29 -3.04 -5.04
CA ILE A 353 -1.71 -3.05 -4.73
C ILE A 353 -1.99 -1.86 -3.81
N PHE A 354 -2.96 -1.05 -4.17
CA PHE A 354 -3.47 0.04 -3.34
C PHE A 354 -4.93 -0.21 -2.99
N TRP A 355 -5.27 -0.01 -1.71
CA TRP A 355 -6.63 -0.21 -1.23
C TRP A 355 -6.91 0.61 0.03
N TYR A 356 -8.19 0.86 0.25
CA TYR A 356 -8.74 1.50 1.42
C TYR A 356 -9.30 0.43 2.37
N PRO A 357 -8.66 0.14 3.51
CA PRO A 357 -9.07 -0.95 4.40
C PRO A 357 -10.47 -0.76 5.03
N GLU A 358 -10.99 0.47 5.03
CA GLU A 358 -12.35 0.81 5.43
C GLU A 358 -13.40 0.57 4.35
N GLU A 359 -13.00 0.62 3.08
CA GLU A 359 -13.85 0.26 1.95
C GLU A 359 -13.92 -1.26 1.92
N LYS A 360 -14.98 -1.80 2.50
CA LYS A 360 -15.27 -3.22 2.41
C LYS A 360 -16.33 -3.38 1.34
N ALA A 361 -16.19 -4.40 0.50
CA ALA A 361 -17.35 -4.89 -0.22
C ALA A 361 -18.44 -5.15 0.83
N GLU A 362 -19.50 -4.34 0.77
CA GLU A 362 -20.74 -4.68 1.45
C GLU A 362 -20.99 -6.15 1.08
N PRO A 363 -21.16 -7.06 2.06
CA PRO A 363 -21.40 -8.46 1.76
C PRO A 363 -22.53 -8.45 0.74
N GLU A 364 -22.19 -8.86 -0.49
CA GLU A 364 -23.08 -8.73 -1.63
C GLU A 364 -24.41 -9.31 -1.16
N TYR A 365 -25.42 -8.45 -1.05
CA TYR A 365 -26.71 -8.84 -0.53
C TYR A 365 -27.17 -9.96 -1.44
N ASP A 366 -27.01 -11.21 -0.99
CA ASP A 366 -27.33 -12.37 -1.81
C ASP A 366 -28.85 -12.43 -1.87
N PRO A 367 -29.46 -12.01 -3.00
CA PRO A 367 -30.90 -12.05 -3.10
C PRO A 367 -31.40 -13.48 -2.94
N ALA A 368 -30.61 -14.54 -3.20
CA ALA A 368 -31.06 -15.91 -2.96
C ALA A 368 -31.26 -16.24 -1.46
N THR A 369 -30.53 -15.56 -0.56
CA THR A 369 -30.77 -15.66 0.90
C THR A 369 -31.86 -14.72 1.39
N ALA A 370 -32.17 -13.66 0.62
CA ALA A 370 -33.20 -12.69 0.97
C ALA A 370 -34.54 -12.86 0.21
N GLU A 371 -34.57 -13.66 -0.85
CA GLU A 371 -35.74 -13.96 -1.69
C GLU A 371 -36.66 -15.01 -1.08
N THR A 372 -36.29 -15.60 0.06
CA THR A 372 -37.33 -16.13 0.96
C THR A 372 -38.22 -15.03 1.58
N ALA A 373 -37.94 -13.74 1.36
CA ALA A 373 -38.75 -12.63 1.89
C ALA A 373 -39.32 -11.63 0.87
N ALA A 374 -38.86 -11.54 -0.39
CA ALA A 374 -39.51 -10.66 -1.38
C ALA A 374 -39.17 -11.04 -2.84
N GLY A 375 -40.15 -11.60 -3.57
CA GLY A 375 -40.01 -11.97 -4.97
C GLY A 375 -40.03 -10.78 -5.94
N GLY A 376 -38.87 -10.41 -6.47
CA GLY A 376 -38.70 -9.40 -7.52
C GLY A 376 -38.25 -10.03 -8.84
N THR A 377 -39.17 -10.14 -9.81
CA THR A 377 -38.96 -10.79 -11.12
C THR A 377 -38.25 -9.88 -12.15
N ALA A 378 -37.12 -9.26 -11.84
CA ALA A 378 -36.45 -8.37 -12.80
C ALA A 378 -35.86 -9.18 -13.99
N LEU A 379 -36.13 -8.73 -15.22
CA LEU A 379 -35.64 -9.33 -16.48
C LEU A 379 -34.60 -8.41 -17.13
N CYS A 380 -33.56 -8.99 -17.72
CA CYS A 380 -32.60 -8.24 -18.51
C CYS A 380 -33.30 -7.55 -19.68
N THR A 381 -33.09 -6.25 -19.84
CA THR A 381 -33.74 -5.46 -20.88
C THR A 381 -33.27 -5.88 -22.27
N GLY A 382 -31.99 -6.25 -22.41
CA GLY A 382 -31.39 -6.68 -23.67
C GLY A 382 -31.83 -8.07 -24.14
N CYS A 383 -31.86 -9.07 -23.25
CA CYS A 383 -32.08 -10.47 -23.64
C CYS A 383 -33.28 -11.14 -22.97
N GLN A 384 -34.01 -10.44 -22.09
CA GLN A 384 -35.20 -10.92 -21.37
C GLN A 384 -34.95 -12.16 -20.49
N LEU A 385 -33.70 -12.45 -20.15
CA LEU A 385 -33.36 -13.54 -19.23
C LEU A 385 -33.51 -13.08 -17.77
N GLN A 386 -34.02 -13.98 -16.95
CA GLN A 386 -34.21 -13.82 -15.51
C GLN A 386 -33.02 -14.49 -14.78
N GLY A 387 -32.45 -13.84 -13.76
CA GLY A 387 -31.63 -14.54 -12.77
C GLY A 387 -30.11 -14.56 -12.97
N LEU A 388 -29.50 -13.55 -13.57
CA LEU A 388 -28.04 -13.33 -13.43
C LEU A 388 -27.79 -11.86 -13.14
N ARG A 389 -26.88 -11.60 -12.19
CA ARG A 389 -26.39 -10.30 -11.71
C ARG A 389 -26.65 -9.18 -12.74
N MET A 390 -27.62 -8.32 -12.44
CA MET A 390 -28.04 -7.24 -13.34
C MET A 390 -27.37 -5.94 -12.94
N GLN A 391 -26.88 -5.20 -13.93
CA GLN A 391 -26.35 -3.85 -13.77
C GLN A 391 -27.43 -2.85 -14.21
N GLU A 392 -27.71 -1.87 -13.35
CA GLU A 392 -28.61 -0.77 -13.67
C GLU A 392 -27.84 0.32 -14.44
N ALA A 393 -28.28 0.62 -15.66
CA ALA A 393 -27.66 1.65 -16.49
C ALA A 393 -28.22 3.03 -16.16
N SER A 394 -27.57 4.07 -16.69
CA SER A 394 -28.03 5.45 -16.51
C SER A 394 -29.39 5.74 -17.14
N ASP A 395 -29.91 4.84 -17.97
CA ASP A 395 -31.26 4.87 -18.52
C ASP A 395 -32.32 4.26 -17.56
N GLY A 396 -31.90 3.77 -16.38
CA GLY A 396 -32.76 3.11 -15.39
C GLY A 396 -33.15 1.69 -15.77
N LEU A 397 -32.50 1.11 -16.78
CA LEU A 397 -32.75 -0.25 -17.27
C LEU A 397 -31.71 -1.22 -16.73
N ASN A 398 -32.15 -2.46 -16.52
CA ASN A 398 -31.30 -3.52 -16.00
C ASN A 398 -30.77 -4.40 -17.14
N TYR A 399 -29.47 -4.67 -17.15
CA TYR A 399 -28.82 -5.51 -18.16
C TYR A 399 -28.00 -6.63 -17.48
N CYS A 400 -28.02 -7.84 -18.03
CA CYS A 400 -27.03 -8.85 -17.66
C CYS A 400 -25.66 -8.49 -18.21
N GLU A 401 -24.59 -9.07 -17.68
CA GLU A 401 -23.19 -8.78 -18.05
C GLU A 401 -22.95 -8.70 -19.57
N GLY A 402 -23.39 -9.71 -20.35
CA GLY A 402 -23.21 -9.68 -21.80
C GLY A 402 -24.01 -8.59 -22.53
N CYS A 403 -25.19 -8.22 -22.01
CA CYS A 403 -25.97 -7.11 -22.57
C CYS A 403 -25.47 -5.75 -22.09
N TRP A 404 -24.82 -5.70 -20.92
CA TRP A 404 -24.20 -4.51 -20.37
C TRP A 404 -23.02 -4.06 -21.22
N ASP A 405 -22.13 -4.99 -21.58
CA ASP A 405 -20.99 -4.69 -22.45
C ASP A 405 -21.45 -4.16 -23.82
N ALA A 406 -22.48 -4.80 -24.40
CA ALA A 406 -23.07 -4.36 -25.66
C ALA A 406 -23.77 -2.99 -25.54
N TRP A 407 -24.46 -2.73 -24.43
CA TRP A 407 -25.07 -1.43 -24.16
C TRP A 407 -24.01 -0.34 -23.98
N GLN A 408 -22.90 -0.63 -23.28
CA GLN A 408 -21.78 0.29 -23.14
C GLN A 408 -21.16 0.62 -24.49
N GLU A 409 -20.92 -0.36 -25.34
CA GLU A 409 -20.40 -0.16 -26.70
C GLU A 409 -21.34 0.73 -27.54
N GLN A 410 -22.65 0.45 -27.52
CA GLN A 410 -23.65 1.23 -28.27
C GLN A 410 -23.82 2.67 -27.77
N ASN A 411 -23.60 2.91 -26.48
CA ASN A 411 -23.71 4.24 -25.87
C ASN A 411 -22.37 4.97 -25.78
N GLY A 412 -21.36 4.55 -26.54
CA GLY A 412 -20.05 5.21 -26.60
C GLY A 412 -19.24 5.10 -25.30
N ARG A 413 -19.56 4.12 -24.45
CA ARG A 413 -18.85 3.73 -23.23
C ARG A 413 -18.03 2.45 -23.40
N GLY A 414 -17.84 1.99 -24.63
CA GLY A 414 -17.12 0.76 -24.94
C GLY A 414 -15.66 0.81 -24.49
N LEU A 415 -15.21 -0.27 -23.83
CA LEU A 415 -13.85 -0.47 -23.35
C LEU A 415 -12.84 -0.82 -24.48
N ARG A 416 -13.19 -0.54 -25.73
CA ARG A 416 -12.36 -0.72 -26.90
C ARG A 416 -12.76 0.29 -27.96
N ASP A 417 -12.13 1.45 -27.94
CA ASP A 417 -11.74 2.05 -29.21
C ASP A 417 -10.43 2.82 -29.08
N ASN A 418 -9.69 2.75 -30.18
CA ASN A 418 -8.32 3.13 -30.32
C ASN A 418 -8.06 4.60 -29.95
N TYR A 419 -6.92 4.79 -29.29
CA TYR A 419 -6.03 5.94 -29.44
C TYR A 419 -6.14 6.57 -30.83
N GLU A 420 -6.91 7.65 -30.96
CA GLU A 420 -6.78 8.76 -31.92
C GLU A 420 -8.09 9.58 -31.93
N GLY A 421 -8.29 10.42 -30.92
CA GLY A 421 -9.40 11.38 -30.90
C GLY A 421 -9.60 12.00 -29.53
N GLU A 422 -9.10 13.23 -29.36
CA GLU A 422 -9.27 14.12 -28.19
C GLU A 422 -9.32 13.43 -26.82
N THR A 423 -8.12 13.15 -26.32
CA THR A 423 -7.84 12.57 -25.02
C THR A 423 -8.41 13.44 -23.88
N THR A 424 -9.49 13.01 -23.22
CA THR A 424 -9.40 12.92 -21.76
C THR A 424 -8.28 11.94 -21.50
N THR A 425 -7.11 12.48 -21.14
CA THR A 425 -5.94 11.66 -20.89
C THR A 425 -6.24 10.73 -19.73
N GLU A 426 -5.64 9.55 -19.69
CA GLU A 426 -5.72 8.70 -18.49
C GLU A 426 -5.13 9.42 -17.25
N ASP A 427 -4.35 10.48 -17.47
CA ASP A 427 -3.96 11.45 -16.43
C ASP A 427 -5.13 12.33 -15.96
N ASP A 428 -6.05 12.75 -16.84
CA ASP A 428 -7.33 13.38 -16.46
C ASP A 428 -8.24 12.37 -15.74
N LEU A 429 -8.17 11.09 -16.08
CA LEU A 429 -8.91 10.01 -15.42
C LEU A 429 -8.32 9.67 -14.04
N MET A 430 -6.99 9.65 -13.90
CA MET A 430 -6.31 9.48 -12.62
C MET A 430 -6.47 10.72 -11.73
N ALA A 431 -6.44 11.93 -12.32
CA ALA A 431 -6.84 13.15 -11.65
C ALA A 431 -8.31 13.08 -11.24
N ALA A 432 -9.21 12.57 -12.09
CA ALA A 432 -10.61 12.36 -11.77
C ALA A 432 -10.83 11.27 -10.71
N ILE A 433 -10.04 10.19 -10.65
CA ILE A 433 -10.10 9.19 -9.57
C ILE A 433 -9.66 9.82 -8.26
N LEU A 434 -8.57 10.58 -8.28
CA LEU A 434 -8.07 11.33 -7.12
C LEU A 434 -9.01 12.48 -6.72
N GLN A 435 -9.81 12.99 -7.65
CA GLN A 435 -10.78 14.05 -7.42
C GLN A 435 -12.17 13.50 -7.04
N LEU A 436 -12.59 12.33 -7.52
CA LEU A 436 -13.80 11.62 -7.13
C LEU A 436 -13.70 11.11 -5.70
N SER A 437 -12.52 10.63 -5.28
CA SER A 437 -12.24 10.36 -3.86
C SER A 437 -12.31 11.62 -2.97
N MET A 438 -12.39 12.82 -3.57
CA MET A 438 -12.51 14.11 -2.90
C MET A 438 -13.87 14.83 -3.11
N THR A 439 -14.70 14.42 -4.08
CA THR A 439 -15.93 15.17 -4.46
C THR A 439 -17.25 14.46 -4.15
N GLU A 440 -17.25 13.19 -3.72
CA GLU A 440 -18.44 12.55 -3.13
C GLU A 440 -18.62 12.87 -1.63
N PHE A 441 -18.03 13.96 -1.13
CA PHE A 441 -18.26 14.51 0.21
C PHE A 441 -18.45 16.03 0.21
#